data_AF-A0A6P7GHK6-F1
#
_entry.id   AF-A0A6P7GHK6-F1
#
_cell.length_a   1.000
_cell.length_b   1.000
_cell.length_c   1.000
_cell.angle_alpha   90.00
_cell.angle_beta   90.00
_cell.angle_gamma   90.00
#
_symmetry.space_group_name_H-M   'P 1'
#
loop_
_entity.id
_entity.type
_entity.pdbx_description
1 polymer ?
#
loop_
_entity_poly.entity_id
_entity_poly.type
_entity_poly.pdbx_seq_one_letter_code
_entity_poly.pdbx_strand_id
1 'polypeptide(L)'
;MNPEKRKALMLSHFGKTNKDLEEDVKLIKEWLKTQPHLPEIPSDHMIASFIWINKFSLEKTKQRIDLYYTNRSTMPYVFQFANPKSQFMKTSAESRYLHFFLCLYFLSTKQNIDYTSKNPYIFFPRNKVKLYFFFQKLLNSRIKQFHFFNCPSYVDLLFKLCKQFLKPKLYERIRIHKSTDTLLDYIPAEVLPSDYGGKEKSVEELQKDWNAKLAEYQEVFDQRDGLKVNESLRPTPLENAEAYGVQGTFKNLSVD
;
A
#
# COMPACT_ATOMS: atom_id res chain seq x y z
N MET A 1 -14.61 -11.79 11.45
CA MET A 1 -15.48 -10.77 12.09
C MET A 1 -16.37 -10.15 11.03
N ASN A 2 -17.69 -10.10 11.24
CA ASN A 2 -18.66 -9.50 10.31
C ASN A 2 -18.28 -8.03 9.96
N PRO A 3 -18.29 -7.61 8.67
CA PRO A 3 -18.03 -6.23 8.25
C PRO A 3 -18.82 -5.16 9.01
N GLU A 4 -20.11 -5.38 9.29
CA GLU A 4 -20.95 -4.42 10.01
C GLU A 4 -20.51 -4.24 11.46
N LYS A 5 -20.20 -5.34 12.14
CA LYS A 5 -19.68 -5.31 13.52
C LYS A 5 -18.34 -4.59 13.58
N ARG A 6 -17.50 -4.76 12.55
CA ARG A 6 -16.22 -4.06 12.43
C ARG A 6 -16.42 -2.56 12.23
N LYS A 7 -17.33 -2.16 11.35
CA LYS A 7 -17.69 -0.75 11.10
C LYS A 7 -18.18 -0.08 12.39
N ALA A 8 -19.10 -0.71 13.11
CA ALA A 8 -19.64 -0.20 14.37
C ALA A 8 -18.55 -0.01 15.44
N LEU A 9 -17.70 -1.02 15.65
CA LEU A 9 -16.59 -0.93 16.62
C LEU A 9 -15.64 0.23 16.28
N MET A 10 -15.31 0.38 15.00
CA MET A 10 -14.42 1.46 14.54
C MET A 10 -15.03 2.84 14.75
N LEU A 11 -16.30 3.01 14.43
CA LEU A 11 -17.03 4.27 14.65
C LEU A 11 -17.04 4.63 16.14
N SER A 12 -17.35 3.66 17.01
CA SER A 12 -17.31 3.89 18.46
C SER A 12 -15.92 4.25 18.98
N HIS A 13 -14.84 3.68 18.41
CA HIS A 13 -13.46 3.98 18.82
C HIS A 13 -13.09 5.44 18.60
N PHE A 14 -13.66 6.08 17.57
CA PHE A 14 -13.45 7.50 17.27
C PHE A 14 -14.56 8.40 17.82
N GLY A 15 -15.51 7.86 18.60
CA GLY A 15 -16.65 8.62 19.11
C GLY A 15 -17.58 9.12 17.99
N LYS A 16 -17.71 8.36 16.90
CA LYS A 16 -18.49 8.70 15.71
C LYS A 16 -19.67 7.74 15.54
N THR A 17 -20.68 8.19 14.82
CA THR A 17 -21.86 7.43 14.42
C THR A 17 -21.87 7.17 12.91
N ASN A 18 -22.77 6.28 12.45
CA ASN A 18 -22.98 6.10 11.00
C ASN A 18 -23.43 7.40 10.32
N LYS A 19 -24.26 8.19 10.98
CA LYS A 19 -24.75 9.47 10.47
C LYS A 19 -23.62 10.47 10.27
N ASP A 20 -22.70 10.57 11.23
CA ASP A 20 -21.52 11.45 11.10
C ASP A 20 -20.67 11.05 9.89
N LEU A 21 -20.48 9.74 9.67
CA LEU A 21 -19.72 9.25 8.52
C LEU A 21 -20.42 9.57 7.18
N GLU A 22 -21.75 9.43 7.11
CA GLU A 22 -22.53 9.77 5.93
C GLU A 22 -22.47 11.27 5.61
N GLU A 23 -22.53 12.11 6.64
CA GLU A 23 -22.35 13.57 6.52
C GLU A 23 -20.93 13.92 6.04
N ASP A 24 -19.90 13.32 6.65
CA ASP A 24 -18.51 13.51 6.24
C ASP A 24 -18.26 13.07 4.78
N VAL A 25 -18.83 11.93 4.36
CA VAL A 25 -18.78 11.47 2.96
C VAL A 25 -19.43 12.48 2.03
N LYS A 26 -20.60 13.02 2.40
CA LYS A 26 -21.30 14.04 1.61
C LYS A 26 -20.44 15.30 1.46
N LEU A 27 -19.83 15.79 2.54
CA LEU A 27 -18.94 16.96 2.49
C LEU A 27 -17.76 16.74 1.55
N ILE A 28 -17.13 15.56 1.59
CA ILE A 28 -16.02 15.23 0.68
C ILE A 28 -16.51 15.13 -0.78
N LYS A 29 -17.69 14.57 -1.05
CA LYS A 29 -18.25 14.52 -2.42
C LYS A 29 -18.54 15.91 -2.97
N GLU A 30 -19.10 16.81 -2.17
CA GLU A 30 -19.32 18.20 -2.61
C GLU A 30 -17.99 18.90 -2.88
N TRP A 31 -16.97 18.70 -2.05
CA TRP A 31 -15.62 19.22 -2.33
C TRP A 31 -15.04 18.65 -3.63
N LEU A 32 -15.16 17.35 -3.89
CA LEU A 32 -14.63 16.73 -5.12
C LEU A 32 -15.20 17.33 -6.40
N LYS A 33 -16.47 17.77 -6.41
CA LYS A 33 -17.06 18.47 -7.57
C LYS A 33 -16.36 19.79 -7.90
N THR A 34 -15.67 20.39 -6.93
CA THR A 34 -14.91 21.63 -7.11
C THR A 34 -13.49 21.39 -7.63
N GLN A 35 -13.07 20.13 -7.84
CA GLN A 35 -11.71 19.75 -8.19
C GLN A 35 -11.63 19.21 -9.63
N PRO A 36 -11.54 20.07 -10.66
CA PRO A 36 -11.63 19.66 -12.06
C PRO A 36 -10.42 18.88 -12.59
N HIS A 37 -9.30 18.86 -11.86
CA HIS A 37 -8.12 18.07 -12.20
C HIS A 37 -8.28 16.58 -11.88
N LEU A 38 -9.20 16.21 -10.98
CA LEU A 38 -9.38 14.83 -10.56
C LEU A 38 -10.19 14.04 -11.62
N PRO A 39 -9.81 12.78 -11.90
CA PRO A 39 -10.39 12.03 -13.01
C PRO A 39 -11.80 11.48 -12.74
N GLU A 40 -12.21 11.39 -11.48
CA GLU A 40 -13.49 10.80 -11.08
C GLU A 40 -13.93 11.30 -9.69
N ILE A 41 -15.21 11.07 -9.38
CA ILE A 41 -15.73 11.12 -8.01
C ILE A 41 -15.78 9.67 -7.49
N PRO A 42 -14.98 9.28 -6.47
CA PRO A 42 -14.97 7.92 -5.95
C PRO A 42 -16.30 7.54 -5.28
N SER A 43 -16.53 6.24 -5.12
CA SER A 43 -17.70 5.72 -4.40
C SER A 43 -17.68 6.06 -2.90
N ASP A 44 -18.85 6.08 -2.28
CA ASP A 44 -19.03 6.40 -0.86
C ASP A 44 -18.19 5.49 0.04
N HIS A 45 -18.09 4.20 -0.30
CA HIS A 45 -17.23 3.25 0.42
C HIS A 45 -15.74 3.62 0.35
N MET A 46 -15.27 4.08 -0.81
CA MET A 46 -13.88 4.49 -0.99
C MET A 46 -13.58 5.78 -0.22
N ILE A 47 -14.48 6.75 -0.29
CA ILE A 47 -14.38 8.01 0.48
C ILE A 47 -14.39 7.72 1.98
N ALA A 48 -15.32 6.88 2.46
CA ALA A 48 -15.38 6.44 3.85
C ALA A 48 -14.08 5.77 4.31
N SER A 49 -13.45 4.97 3.44
CA SER A 49 -12.14 4.36 3.72
C SER A 49 -11.04 5.41 3.89
N PHE A 50 -11.01 6.46 3.06
CA PHE A 50 -10.05 7.56 3.23
C PHE A 50 -10.30 8.36 4.51
N ILE A 51 -11.57 8.64 4.85
CA ILE A 51 -11.95 9.33 6.09
C ILE A 51 -11.46 8.52 7.29
N TRP A 52 -11.70 7.21 7.28
CA TRP A 52 -11.25 6.30 8.33
C TRP A 52 -9.72 6.30 8.45
N ILE A 53 -8.99 6.09 7.35
CA ILE A 53 -7.53 6.07 7.34
C ILE A 53 -6.96 7.38 7.91
N ASN A 54 -7.63 8.51 7.70
CA ASN A 54 -7.24 9.82 8.20
C ASN A 54 -7.90 10.22 9.53
N LYS A 55 -8.45 9.26 10.27
CA LYS A 55 -9.03 9.45 11.61
C LYS A 55 -10.09 10.56 11.63
N PHE A 56 -10.97 10.59 10.64
CA PHE A 56 -12.07 11.56 10.50
C PHE A 56 -11.61 13.02 10.32
N SER A 57 -10.35 13.26 9.94
CA SER A 57 -9.88 14.60 9.52
C SER A 57 -10.22 14.84 8.06
N LEU A 58 -11.20 15.72 7.79
CA LEU A 58 -11.62 16.04 6.42
C LEU A 58 -10.50 16.67 5.60
N GLU A 59 -9.74 17.60 6.17
CA GLU A 59 -8.62 18.24 5.47
C GLU A 59 -7.55 17.22 5.04
N LYS A 60 -7.13 16.32 5.95
CA LYS A 60 -6.19 15.25 5.60
C LYS A 60 -6.78 14.26 4.59
N THR A 61 -8.09 14.04 4.62
CA THR A 61 -8.80 13.19 3.66
C THR A 61 -8.75 13.79 2.26
N LYS A 62 -9.05 15.08 2.11
CA LYS A 62 -8.97 15.82 0.83
C LYS A 62 -7.57 15.70 0.23
N GLN A 63 -6.55 16.04 1.02
CA GLN A 63 -5.14 15.92 0.62
C GLN A 63 -4.78 14.50 0.20
N ARG A 64 -5.29 13.49 0.91
CA ARG A 64 -5.00 12.08 0.63
C ARG A 64 -5.63 11.60 -0.67
N ILE A 65 -6.85 12.02 -0.96
CA ILE A 65 -7.56 11.66 -2.19
C ILE A 65 -6.84 12.26 -3.40
N ASP A 66 -6.48 13.55 -3.33
CA ASP A 66 -5.72 14.22 -4.39
C ASP A 66 -4.39 13.49 -4.65
N LEU A 67 -3.63 13.26 -3.57
CA LEU A 67 -2.36 12.56 -3.63
C LEU A 67 -2.48 11.13 -4.19
N TYR A 68 -3.58 10.44 -3.89
CA TYR A 68 -3.85 9.10 -4.44
C TYR A 68 -3.94 9.13 -5.97
N TYR A 69 -4.66 10.10 -6.54
CA TYR A 69 -4.77 10.23 -8.00
C TYR A 69 -3.50 10.79 -8.64
N THR A 70 -2.84 11.78 -8.03
CA THR A 70 -1.57 12.33 -8.57
C THR A 70 -0.48 11.27 -8.66
N ASN A 71 -0.37 10.39 -7.67
CA ASN A 71 0.64 9.33 -7.69
C ASN A 71 0.47 8.34 -8.82
N ARG A 72 -0.74 8.20 -9.40
CA ARG A 72 -0.94 7.38 -10.60
C ARG A 72 -0.23 7.97 -11.81
N SER A 73 -0.15 9.30 -11.89
CA SER A 73 0.58 10.02 -12.94
C SER A 73 2.09 10.07 -12.66
N THR A 74 2.51 10.29 -11.40
CA THR A 74 3.93 10.51 -11.07
C THR A 74 4.71 9.23 -10.77
N MET A 75 4.02 8.17 -10.38
CA MET A 75 4.62 6.86 -10.06
C MET A 75 3.88 5.73 -10.81
N PRO A 76 3.80 5.79 -12.15
CA PRO A 76 3.00 4.84 -12.94
C PRO A 76 3.44 3.39 -12.72
N TYR A 77 4.74 3.15 -12.49
CA TYR A 77 5.29 1.82 -12.19
C TYR A 77 4.68 1.17 -10.93
N VAL A 78 4.16 1.94 -9.96
CA VAL A 78 3.52 1.36 -8.77
C VAL A 78 2.15 0.78 -9.10
N PHE A 79 1.46 1.36 -10.09
CA PHE A 79 0.09 1.01 -10.45
C PHE A 79 0.00 0.12 -11.69
N GLN A 80 0.88 0.34 -12.68
CA GLN A 80 0.97 -0.45 -13.92
C GLN A 80 1.24 -1.94 -13.66
N PHE A 81 1.94 -2.24 -12.58
CA PHE A 81 2.25 -3.62 -12.17
C PHE A 81 1.22 -4.19 -11.19
N ALA A 82 0.13 -3.49 -10.88
CA ALA A 82 -0.90 -3.99 -9.97
C ALA A 82 -2.05 -4.69 -10.71
N ASN A 83 -2.20 -4.48 -12.02
CA ASN A 83 -3.25 -5.12 -12.81
C ASN A 83 -2.95 -6.63 -12.95
N PRO A 84 -3.90 -7.53 -12.58
CA PRO A 84 -3.74 -8.98 -12.71
C PRO A 84 -3.39 -9.46 -14.13
N LYS A 85 -3.79 -8.73 -15.18
CA LYS A 85 -3.46 -9.06 -16.57
C LYS A 85 -2.02 -8.74 -16.96
N SER A 86 -1.34 -7.86 -16.22
CA SER A 86 0.03 -7.47 -16.54
C SER A 86 0.96 -8.68 -16.53
N GLN A 87 1.93 -8.72 -17.44
CA GLN A 87 2.90 -9.81 -17.48
C GLN A 87 3.64 -9.94 -16.15
N PHE A 88 3.94 -8.81 -15.51
CA PHE A 88 4.54 -8.77 -14.18
C PHE A 88 3.68 -9.48 -13.14
N MET A 89 2.36 -9.21 -13.07
CA MET A 89 1.49 -9.88 -12.11
C MET A 89 1.30 -11.35 -12.41
N LYS A 90 1.21 -11.76 -13.69
CA LYS A 90 1.13 -13.18 -14.06
C LYS A 90 2.38 -13.94 -13.61
N THR A 91 3.57 -13.43 -13.90
CA THR A 91 4.84 -14.02 -13.43
C THR A 91 4.98 -13.94 -11.90
N SER A 92 4.47 -12.88 -11.27
CA SER A 92 4.46 -12.75 -9.80
C SER A 92 3.44 -13.70 -9.13
N ALA A 93 2.36 -14.05 -9.83
CA ALA A 93 1.34 -14.99 -9.40
C ALA A 93 1.73 -16.44 -9.64
N GLU A 94 2.76 -16.71 -10.45
CA GLU A 94 3.41 -18.02 -10.59
C GLU A 94 4.52 -18.24 -9.58
N SER A 95 4.95 -17.17 -8.91
CA SER A 95 6.00 -17.21 -7.90
C SER A 95 5.40 -17.02 -6.50
N ARG A 96 6.00 -17.62 -5.47
CA ARG A 96 5.55 -17.48 -4.06
C ARG A 96 5.63 -16.03 -3.52
N TYR A 97 5.97 -15.06 -4.36
CA TYR A 97 6.14 -13.64 -4.05
C TYR A 97 4.81 -12.86 -3.89
N LEU A 98 3.66 -13.40 -4.33
CA LEU A 98 2.38 -12.68 -4.29
C LEU A 98 1.97 -12.27 -2.85
N HIS A 99 2.41 -13.02 -1.84
CA HIS A 99 2.20 -12.68 -0.42
C HIS A 99 2.87 -11.35 0.00
N PHE A 100 3.95 -10.95 -0.68
CA PHE A 100 4.70 -9.74 -0.36
C PHE A 100 4.01 -8.45 -0.85
N PHE A 101 3.36 -8.49 -2.03
CA PHE A 101 2.76 -7.31 -2.65
C PHE A 101 1.34 -6.99 -2.12
N LEU A 102 0.55 -7.99 -1.74
CA LEU A 102 -0.85 -7.79 -1.30
C LEU A 102 -1.00 -7.56 0.21
N CYS A 103 -0.03 -7.95 1.05
CA CYS A 103 0.04 -7.55 2.46
C CYS A 103 0.11 -6.02 2.67
N LEU A 104 0.25 -5.25 1.59
CA LEU A 104 0.26 -3.80 1.62
C LEU A 104 -1.14 -3.19 1.50
N TYR A 105 -2.11 -3.90 0.91
CA TYR A 105 -3.45 -3.35 0.63
C TYR A 105 -4.45 -3.52 1.77
N PHE A 106 -4.22 -4.44 2.70
CA PHE A 106 -5.10 -4.65 3.85
C PHE A 106 -4.29 -4.79 5.15
N LEU A 107 -4.55 -3.88 6.10
CA LEU A 107 -4.30 -3.98 7.55
C LEU A 107 -2.95 -3.47 8.09
N SER A 108 -2.90 -3.30 9.41
CA SER A 108 -1.79 -2.77 10.22
C SER A 108 -0.58 -3.74 10.27
N THR A 109 0.03 -3.99 9.12
CA THR A 109 0.71 -5.25 8.82
C THR A 109 2.06 -5.48 9.52
N LYS A 110 2.24 -6.74 9.94
CA LYS A 110 3.55 -7.42 9.98
C LYS A 110 3.78 -7.99 8.59
N GLN A 111 4.97 -7.81 8.03
CA GLN A 111 5.30 -8.28 6.67
C GLN A 111 6.31 -9.42 6.74
N ASN A 112 6.08 -10.47 5.94
CA ASN A 112 6.94 -11.64 5.82
C ASN A 112 7.58 -11.65 4.43
N ILE A 113 8.89 -11.91 4.36
CA ILE A 113 9.67 -11.98 3.11
C ILE A 113 10.41 -13.32 3.09
N ASP A 114 9.97 -14.19 2.19
CA ASP A 114 10.60 -15.48 1.87
C ASP A 114 11.54 -15.32 0.66
N TYR A 115 12.78 -15.81 0.77
CA TYR A 115 13.81 -15.73 -0.28
C TYR A 115 13.98 -17.03 -1.08
N THR A 116 13.16 -18.06 -0.84
CA THR A 116 13.31 -19.37 -1.52
C THR A 116 12.81 -19.42 -2.97
N SER A 117 12.16 -18.38 -3.49
CA SER A 117 11.79 -18.31 -4.91
C SER A 117 13.01 -17.94 -5.78
N LYS A 118 13.18 -18.66 -6.90
CA LYS A 118 14.37 -18.62 -7.79
C LYS A 118 14.48 -17.34 -8.63
N ASN A 119 14.23 -16.16 -8.07
CA ASN A 119 14.48 -14.91 -8.79
C ASN A 119 15.13 -13.86 -7.87
N PRO A 120 16.48 -13.71 -7.90
CA PRO A 120 17.20 -12.80 -7.01
C PRO A 120 17.01 -11.31 -7.34
N TYR A 121 16.14 -10.97 -8.30
CA TYR A 121 15.64 -9.61 -8.47
C TYR A 121 14.64 -9.27 -7.36
N ILE A 122 15.16 -9.19 -6.13
CA ILE A 122 14.68 -8.18 -5.21
C ILE A 122 14.76 -6.88 -6.01
N PHE A 123 13.61 -6.34 -6.37
CA PHE A 123 13.53 -5.06 -7.04
C PHE A 123 14.26 -4.06 -6.13
N PHE A 124 15.48 -3.71 -6.50
CA PHE A 124 16.29 -2.68 -5.86
C PHE A 124 16.34 -1.44 -6.77
N PRO A 125 15.25 -0.67 -6.97
CA PRO A 125 15.38 0.61 -7.64
C PRO A 125 15.95 1.64 -6.66
N ARG A 126 16.62 2.65 -7.22
CA ARG A 126 17.05 3.90 -6.56
C ARG A 126 15.92 4.68 -5.84
N ASN A 127 14.66 4.22 -5.90
CA ASN A 127 13.45 4.89 -5.43
C ASN A 127 12.95 4.47 -4.02
N LYS A 128 13.75 3.75 -3.21
CA LYS A 128 13.33 3.17 -1.91
C LYS A 128 12.65 4.15 -0.94
N VAL A 129 13.14 5.38 -0.90
CA VAL A 129 12.58 6.46 -0.08
C VAL A 129 11.15 6.78 -0.52
N LYS A 130 10.91 6.85 -1.83
CA LYS A 130 9.59 7.14 -2.40
C LYS A 130 8.58 6.03 -2.14
N LEU A 131 8.97 4.74 -2.23
CA LEU A 131 8.05 3.63 -1.96
C LEU A 131 7.66 3.51 -0.48
N TYR A 132 8.62 3.70 0.43
CA TYR A 132 8.33 3.77 1.87
C TYR A 132 7.44 4.98 2.22
N PHE A 133 7.74 6.16 1.66
CA PHE A 133 6.90 7.34 1.84
C PHE A 133 5.52 7.16 1.21
N PHE A 134 5.42 6.50 0.06
CA PHE A 134 4.15 6.11 -0.56
C PHE A 134 3.31 5.30 0.45
N PHE A 135 3.86 4.25 1.06
CA PHE A 135 3.11 3.44 2.01
C PHE A 135 2.73 4.16 3.31
N GLN A 136 3.64 4.96 3.89
CA GLN A 136 3.32 5.73 5.11
C GLN A 136 2.32 6.86 4.85
N LYS A 137 2.53 7.60 3.76
CA LYS A 137 1.77 8.81 3.46
C LYS A 137 0.50 8.55 2.65
N LEU A 138 0.34 7.40 1.98
CA LEU A 138 -0.93 7.04 1.35
C LEU A 138 -1.79 6.11 2.20
N LEU A 139 -1.21 5.08 2.80
CA LEU A 139 -2.01 4.07 3.50
C LEU A 139 -2.15 4.36 5.00
N ASN A 140 -1.42 5.34 5.54
CA ASN A 140 -1.29 5.59 6.99
C ASN A 140 -0.95 4.31 7.79
N SER A 141 -0.41 3.29 7.09
CA SER A 141 -0.12 1.99 7.66
C SER A 141 1.17 2.09 8.45
N ARG A 142 1.07 1.83 9.75
CA ARG A 142 2.24 1.71 10.61
C ARG A 142 2.74 0.28 10.55
N ILE A 143 3.74 0.04 9.71
CA ILE A 143 4.45 -1.25 9.65
C ILE A 143 4.94 -1.60 11.05
N LYS A 144 4.48 -2.72 11.62
CA LYS A 144 4.87 -3.11 12.98
C LYS A 144 6.25 -3.76 12.99
N GLN A 145 6.42 -4.79 12.16
CA GLN A 145 7.64 -5.58 12.04
C GLN A 145 7.79 -6.11 10.60
N PHE A 146 9.03 -6.33 10.18
CA PHE A 146 9.41 -7.07 8.98
C PHE A 146 10.11 -8.35 9.40
N HIS A 147 9.69 -9.49 8.87
CA HIS A 147 10.25 -10.81 9.14
C HIS A 147 10.86 -11.35 7.85
N PHE A 148 12.16 -11.60 7.87
CA PHE A 148 12.93 -12.15 6.76
C PHE A 148 13.40 -13.55 7.17
N PHE A 149 13.19 -14.56 6.32
CA PHE A 149 13.59 -15.94 6.61
C PHE A 149 14.03 -16.63 5.32
N ASN A 150 14.73 -17.76 5.44
CA ASN A 150 15.40 -18.43 4.31
C ASN A 150 16.37 -17.51 3.54
N CYS A 151 16.92 -16.50 4.22
CA CYS A 151 17.83 -15.55 3.60
C CYS A 151 19.19 -16.23 3.33
N PRO A 152 19.82 -15.98 2.17
CA PRO A 152 21.23 -16.32 1.98
C PRO A 152 22.11 -15.69 3.06
N SER A 153 23.20 -16.36 3.42
CA SER A 153 24.10 -15.95 4.52
C SER A 153 24.66 -14.53 4.38
N TYR A 154 24.77 -13.99 3.16
CA TYR A 154 25.25 -12.63 2.92
C TYR A 154 24.21 -11.54 3.25
N VAL A 155 22.93 -11.88 3.43
CA VAL A 155 21.86 -10.90 3.70
C VAL A 155 22.04 -10.23 5.07
N ASP A 156 22.54 -10.97 6.06
CA ASP A 156 22.90 -10.40 7.37
C ASP A 156 23.95 -9.30 7.24
N LEU A 157 24.93 -9.50 6.36
CA LEU A 157 25.97 -8.50 6.06
C LEU A 157 25.34 -7.26 5.39
N LEU A 158 24.46 -7.45 4.41
CA LEU A 158 23.77 -6.34 3.74
C LEU A 158 22.91 -5.51 4.70
N PHE A 159 22.18 -6.15 5.62
CA PHE A 159 21.36 -5.44 6.62
C PHE A 159 22.21 -4.69 7.64
N LYS A 160 23.35 -5.25 8.06
CA LYS A 160 24.32 -4.56 8.91
C LYS A 160 24.87 -3.29 8.22
N LEU A 161 25.18 -3.38 6.92
CA LEU A 161 25.61 -2.22 6.12
C LEU A 161 24.49 -1.20 5.88
N CYS A 162 23.23 -1.66 5.77
CA CYS A 162 22.08 -0.77 5.60
C CYS A 162 21.66 -0.06 6.89
N LYS A 163 22.14 -0.50 8.07
CA LYS A 163 21.81 0.11 9.37
C LYS A 163 22.09 1.61 9.41
N GLN A 164 23.16 2.07 8.76
CA GLN A 164 23.54 3.49 8.72
C GLN A 164 22.60 4.38 7.89
N PHE A 165 21.83 3.80 6.97
CA PHE A 165 20.90 4.53 6.10
C PHE A 165 19.44 4.47 6.58
N LEU A 166 19.13 3.57 7.53
CA LEU A 166 17.79 3.41 8.09
C LEU A 166 17.69 4.17 9.42
N LYS A 167 16.57 4.87 9.62
CA LYS A 167 16.27 5.46 10.94
C LYS A 167 16.24 4.35 12.00
N PRO A 168 16.76 4.58 13.23
CA PRO A 168 16.82 3.55 14.28
C PRO A 168 15.48 2.83 14.49
N LYS A 169 14.40 3.60 14.57
CA LYS A 169 13.01 3.12 14.73
C LYS A 169 12.50 2.21 13.60
N LEU A 170 13.10 2.26 12.40
CA LEU A 170 12.77 1.38 11.28
C LEU A 170 13.64 0.12 11.32
N TYR A 171 14.94 0.25 11.64
CA TYR A 171 15.84 -0.88 11.80
C TYR A 171 15.39 -1.82 12.93
N GLU A 172 14.93 -1.26 14.05
CA GLU A 172 14.35 -2.01 15.19
C GLU A 172 13.11 -2.85 14.82
N ARG A 173 12.49 -2.63 13.66
CA ARG A 173 11.34 -3.41 13.18
C ARG A 173 11.74 -4.61 12.34
N ILE A 174 13.00 -4.72 11.94
CA ILE A 174 13.50 -5.81 11.10
C ILE A 174 13.86 -7.02 11.98
N ARG A 175 13.41 -8.20 11.60
CA ARG A 175 13.72 -9.50 12.22
C ARG A 175 14.20 -10.45 11.13
N ILE A 176 15.37 -11.04 11.31
CA ILE A 176 15.93 -12.05 10.40
C ILE A 176 15.93 -13.38 11.15
N HIS A 177 15.27 -14.36 10.57
CA HIS A 177 15.05 -15.69 11.14
C HIS A 177 15.92 -16.71 10.42
N LYS A 178 16.52 -17.61 11.19
CA LYS A 178 17.35 -18.70 10.64
C LYS A 178 16.52 -19.88 10.14
N SER A 179 15.36 -20.12 10.78
CA SER A 179 14.38 -21.13 10.37
C SER A 179 12.97 -20.56 10.49
N THR A 180 12.00 -21.27 9.94
CA THR A 180 10.58 -20.90 10.01
C THR A 180 9.99 -21.06 11.40
N ASP A 181 10.57 -21.91 12.26
CA ASP A 181 10.04 -22.20 13.60
C ASP A 181 9.98 -20.94 14.48
N THR A 182 10.94 -20.03 14.31
CA THR A 182 10.98 -18.77 15.07
C THR A 182 9.94 -17.76 14.61
N LEU A 183 9.14 -18.04 13.57
CA LEU A 183 8.04 -17.18 13.16
C LEU A 183 6.88 -17.21 14.15
N LEU A 184 6.63 -18.36 14.80
CA LEU A 184 5.54 -18.53 15.76
C LEU A 184 5.69 -17.69 17.03
N ASP A 185 6.92 -17.32 17.38
CA ASP A 185 7.22 -16.38 18.48
C ASP A 185 6.63 -14.98 18.23
N TYR A 186 6.34 -14.66 16.97
CA TYR A 186 5.90 -13.33 16.56
C TYR A 186 4.55 -13.34 15.86
N ILE A 187 4.18 -14.43 15.19
CA ILE A 187 3.00 -14.53 14.34
C ILE A 187 2.13 -15.66 14.89
N PRO A 188 0.87 -15.38 15.28
CA PRO A 188 -0.02 -16.42 15.75
C PRO A 188 -0.17 -17.55 14.74
N ALA A 189 -0.17 -18.79 15.23
CA ALA A 189 -0.27 -19.98 14.38
C ALA A 189 -1.52 -19.94 13.48
N GLU A 190 -2.62 -19.36 13.97
CA GLU A 190 -3.90 -19.28 13.28
C GLU A 190 -3.87 -18.47 11.98
N VAL A 191 -2.87 -17.59 11.80
CA VAL A 191 -2.73 -16.75 10.60
C VAL A 191 -1.44 -17.04 9.82
N LEU A 192 -0.63 -17.99 10.30
CA LEU A 192 0.60 -18.41 9.64
C LEU A 192 0.30 -19.61 8.74
N PRO A 193 0.75 -19.62 7.47
CA PRO A 193 0.58 -20.77 6.58
C PRO A 193 1.15 -22.07 7.15
N SER A 194 0.52 -23.19 6.81
CA SER A 194 0.95 -24.53 7.24
C SER A 194 2.38 -24.87 6.79
N ASP A 195 2.82 -24.40 5.62
CA ASP A 195 4.19 -24.58 5.11
C ASP A 195 5.27 -23.95 6.02
N TYR A 196 4.86 -23.03 6.90
CA TYR A 196 5.73 -22.34 7.84
C TYR A 196 5.46 -22.74 9.30
N GLY A 197 4.75 -23.86 9.53
CA GLY A 197 4.46 -24.38 10.87
C GLY A 197 3.21 -23.79 11.53
N GLY A 198 2.37 -23.05 10.79
CA GLY A 198 1.11 -22.53 11.28
C GLY A 198 -0.11 -23.44 11.02
N LYS A 199 -1.31 -22.87 11.16
CA LYS A 199 -2.61 -23.55 11.02
C LYS A 199 -3.47 -23.00 9.87
N GLU A 200 -3.03 -21.94 9.20
CA GLU A 200 -3.70 -21.42 8.01
C GLU A 200 -3.44 -22.36 6.81
N LYS A 201 -4.22 -22.19 5.75
CA LYS A 201 -3.99 -22.84 4.45
C LYS A 201 -2.53 -22.74 3.99
N SER A 202 -2.11 -23.68 3.15
CA SER A 202 -0.79 -23.64 2.52
C SER A 202 -0.64 -22.37 1.67
N VAL A 203 0.61 -21.96 1.44
CA VAL A 203 0.95 -20.82 0.58
C VAL A 203 0.35 -20.98 -0.81
N GLU A 204 0.35 -22.21 -1.34
CA GLU A 204 -0.23 -22.54 -2.65
C GLU A 204 -1.75 -22.36 -2.69
N GLU A 205 -2.46 -22.87 -1.69
CA GLU A 205 -3.91 -22.71 -1.59
C GLU A 205 -4.31 -21.24 -1.40
N LEU A 206 -3.58 -20.51 -0.54
CA LEU A 206 -3.78 -19.07 -0.36
C LEU A 206 -3.52 -18.31 -1.66
N GLN A 207 -2.51 -18.70 -2.43
CA GLN A 207 -2.19 -18.11 -3.72
C GLN A 207 -3.32 -18.35 -4.73
N LYS A 208 -3.89 -19.55 -4.77
CA LYS A 208 -5.05 -19.88 -5.60
C LYS A 208 -6.27 -19.04 -5.22
N ASP A 209 -6.58 -18.93 -3.93
CA ASP A 209 -7.68 -18.10 -3.43
C ASP A 209 -7.49 -16.63 -3.81
N TRP A 210 -6.26 -16.11 -3.66
CA TRP A 210 -5.93 -14.74 -4.05
C TRP A 210 -6.04 -14.52 -5.55
N ASN A 211 -5.56 -15.45 -6.38
CA ASN A 211 -5.66 -15.35 -7.83
C ASN A 211 -7.13 -15.35 -8.29
N ALA A 212 -7.96 -16.22 -7.72
CA ALA A 212 -9.40 -16.21 -7.97
C ALA A 212 -10.03 -14.86 -7.56
N LYS A 213 -9.67 -14.36 -6.37
CA LYS A 213 -10.17 -13.07 -5.90
C LYS A 213 -9.72 -11.91 -6.79
N LEU A 214 -8.47 -11.87 -7.23
CA LEU A 214 -7.97 -10.84 -8.14
C LEU A 214 -8.69 -10.87 -9.49
N ALA A 215 -9.01 -12.07 -9.99
CA ALA A 215 -9.76 -12.22 -11.23
C ALA A 215 -11.18 -11.62 -11.13
N GLU A 216 -11.86 -11.74 -9.98
CA GLU A 216 -13.16 -11.10 -9.74
C GLU A 216 -13.10 -9.56 -9.84
N TYR A 217 -11.96 -8.95 -9.51
CA TYR A 217 -11.79 -7.48 -9.53
C TYR A 217 -11.12 -6.98 -10.80
N GLN A 218 -10.90 -7.84 -11.80
CA GLN A 218 -10.14 -7.49 -12.99
C GLN A 218 -10.70 -6.24 -13.71
N GLU A 219 -12.02 -6.14 -13.88
CA GLU A 219 -12.65 -4.97 -14.51
C GLU A 219 -12.38 -3.68 -13.73
N VAL A 220 -12.36 -3.76 -12.40
CA VAL A 220 -12.05 -2.62 -11.53
C VAL A 220 -10.59 -2.18 -11.72
N PHE A 221 -9.66 -3.12 -11.91
CA PHE A 221 -8.27 -2.78 -12.24
C PHE A 221 -8.15 -2.13 -13.62
N ASP A 222 -8.83 -2.70 -14.63
CA ASP A 222 -8.82 -2.19 -16.00
C ASP A 222 -9.35 -0.74 -16.07
N GLN A 223 -10.45 -0.44 -15.37
CA GLN A 223 -10.98 0.93 -15.27
C GLN A 223 -10.00 1.89 -14.59
N ARG A 224 -9.30 1.41 -13.56
CA ARG A 224 -8.39 2.25 -12.75
C ARG A 224 -7.07 2.58 -13.43
N ASP A 225 -6.61 1.75 -14.36
CA ASP A 225 -5.35 1.99 -15.09
C ASP A 225 -5.43 3.24 -15.99
N GLY A 226 -6.64 3.63 -16.42
CA GLY A 226 -6.87 4.84 -17.20
C GLY A 226 -6.92 6.14 -16.38
N LEU A 227 -7.02 6.06 -15.05
CA LEU A 227 -7.23 7.24 -14.20
C LEU A 227 -5.96 8.07 -14.08
N LYS A 228 -6.00 9.29 -14.61
CA LYS A 228 -4.89 10.26 -14.57
C LYS A 228 -5.40 11.64 -14.19
N VAL A 229 -4.65 12.32 -13.33
CA VAL A 229 -4.92 13.73 -13.00
C VAL A 229 -4.57 14.64 -14.17
N ASN A 230 -5.41 15.62 -14.45
CA ASN A 230 -5.10 16.71 -15.37
C ASN A 230 -4.51 17.90 -14.60
N GLU A 231 -3.19 17.93 -14.49
CA GLU A 231 -2.46 18.94 -13.71
C GLU A 231 -2.70 20.38 -14.18
N SER A 232 -3.04 20.61 -15.46
CA SER A 232 -3.36 21.94 -15.99
C SER A 232 -4.65 22.55 -15.43
N LEU A 233 -5.53 21.71 -14.87
CA LEU A 233 -6.80 22.15 -14.27
C LEU A 233 -6.72 22.27 -12.74
N ARG A 234 -5.55 22.02 -12.13
CA ARG A 234 -5.42 21.98 -10.68
C ARG A 234 -5.61 23.38 -10.08
N PRO A 235 -6.56 23.58 -9.14
CA PRO A 235 -6.85 24.91 -8.59
C PRO A 235 -5.77 25.41 -7.62
N THR A 236 -5.11 24.51 -6.90
CA THR A 236 -4.07 24.84 -5.91
C THR A 236 -2.89 23.87 -6.01
N PRO A 237 -1.63 24.34 -5.92
CA PRO A 237 -0.46 23.46 -5.95
C PRO A 237 -0.52 22.34 -4.89
N LEU A 238 0.03 21.17 -5.23
CA LEU A 238 0.06 20.03 -4.32
C LEU A 238 0.97 20.31 -3.12
N GLU A 239 0.43 20.19 -1.91
CA GLU A 239 1.20 20.36 -0.68
C GLU A 239 2.31 19.29 -0.58
N ASN A 240 3.55 19.71 -0.28
CA ASN A 240 4.74 18.84 -0.20
C ASN A 240 5.08 18.09 -1.51
N ALA A 241 4.77 18.66 -2.68
CA ALA A 241 5.08 18.14 -4.02
C ALA A 241 6.49 17.50 -4.16
N GLU A 242 7.51 18.14 -3.58
CA GLU A 242 8.90 17.66 -3.59
C GLU A 242 9.08 16.29 -2.94
N ALA A 243 8.42 16.05 -1.80
CA ALA A 243 8.49 14.78 -1.09
C ALA A 243 7.85 13.62 -1.88
N TYR A 244 7.05 13.93 -2.90
CA TYR A 244 6.40 12.98 -3.79
C TYR A 244 7.08 12.91 -5.17
N GLY A 245 8.17 13.66 -5.38
CA GLY A 245 8.91 13.68 -6.63
C GLY A 245 8.17 14.38 -7.77
N VAL A 246 7.31 15.36 -7.45
CA VAL A 246 6.48 16.13 -8.40
C VAL A 246 7.25 17.35 -8.97
N GLN A 247 8.54 17.56 -8.65
CA GLN A 247 9.30 18.67 -9.22
C GLN A 247 9.59 18.49 -10.73
N GLY A 248 8.95 19.33 -11.55
CA GLY A 248 9.62 20.11 -12.60
C GLY A 248 9.56 19.63 -14.05
N THR A 249 8.39 19.73 -14.70
CA THR A 249 8.35 20.05 -16.14
C THR A 249 8.38 21.58 -16.25
N PHE A 250 9.38 22.13 -16.95
CA PHE A 250 9.68 23.55 -17.16
C PHE A 250 10.32 24.31 -15.98
N LYS A 251 11.66 24.24 -15.91
CA LYS A 251 12.42 25.49 -15.69
C LYS A 251 12.41 26.22 -17.03
N ASN A 252 11.66 27.31 -17.15
CA ASN A 252 11.96 28.30 -18.19
C ASN A 252 13.38 28.79 -17.91
N LEU A 253 14.32 28.47 -18.79
CA LEU A 253 15.53 29.27 -18.93
C LEU A 253 15.06 30.62 -19.45
N SER A 254 15.00 31.64 -18.60
CA SER A 254 15.22 33.01 -19.07
C SER A 254 16.69 33.09 -19.44
N VAL A 255 16.97 32.99 -20.74
CA VAL A 255 18.24 33.42 -21.30
C VAL A 255 18.14 34.93 -21.42
N ASP A 256 18.85 35.64 -20.57
CA ASP A 256 19.29 37.01 -20.85
C ASP A 256 20.58 36.95 -21.67
#